data_AF-A0A3B1DV58-F1
#
_entry.id   AF-A0A3B1DV58-F1
#
_cell.length_a   1.000
_cell.length_b   1.000
_cell.length_c   1.000
_cell.angle_alpha   90.00
_cell.angle_beta   90.00
_cell.angle_gamma   90.00
#
_symmetry.space_group_name_H-M   'P 1'
#
loop_
_entity.id
_entity.type
_entity.pdbx_description
1 polymer ?
#
loop_
_entity_poly.entity_id
_entity_poly.type
_entity_poly.pdbx_seq_one_letter_code
_entity_poly.pdbx_strand_id
1 'polypeptide(L)'
;MLGTDGNNGPWQWGGTMTHNWYAAMAAGDYDTTYEVYVGDAATGQPLDGYTADQVTLLFTAIPAPGTLAVLGLGSIGLLRRRRGGC
;
A
#
# COMPACT_ATOMS: atom_id res chain seq x y z
N MET A 1 -4.87 -10.32 3.02
CA MET A 1 -3.84 -9.44 2.44
C MET A 1 -3.28 -10.17 1.23
N LEU A 2 -3.33 -9.58 0.05
CA LEU A 2 -2.82 -10.19 -1.19
C LEU A 2 -1.29 -10.13 -1.20
N GLY A 3 -0.64 -11.27 -1.44
CA GLY A 3 0.71 -11.38 -2.02
C GLY A 3 1.75 -10.35 -1.55
N THR A 4 1.86 -10.10 -0.25
CA THR A 4 3.00 -9.36 0.29
C THR A 4 4.21 -10.28 0.37
N ASP A 5 5.41 -9.67 0.31
CA ASP A 5 6.68 -10.34 0.55
C ASP A 5 6.59 -11.31 1.74
N GLY A 6 6.78 -12.61 1.47
CA GLY A 6 6.70 -13.69 2.46
C GLY A 6 5.37 -14.47 2.54
N ASN A 7 4.33 -14.13 1.78
CA ASN A 7 3.09 -14.93 1.73
C ASN A 7 2.63 -15.20 0.27
N ASN A 8 2.99 -16.38 -0.23
CA ASN A 8 2.67 -16.83 -1.59
C ASN A 8 1.36 -17.65 -1.69
N GLY A 9 0.58 -17.76 -0.61
CA GLY A 9 -0.66 -18.51 -0.64
C GLY A 9 -1.74 -17.83 -1.51
N PRO A 10 -2.52 -18.58 -2.30
CA PRO A 10 -3.63 -18.01 -3.05
C PRO A 10 -4.67 -17.42 -2.09
N TRP A 11 -5.07 -16.19 -2.35
CA TRP A 11 -6.11 -15.53 -1.57
C TRP A 11 -7.45 -16.22 -1.77
N GLN A 12 -8.10 -16.58 -0.65
CA GLN A 12 -9.43 -17.20 -0.66
C GLN A 12 -10.49 -16.12 -0.46
N TRP A 13 -11.47 -16.05 -1.37
CA TRP A 13 -12.56 -15.10 -1.25
C TRP A 13 -13.54 -15.52 -0.15
N GLY A 14 -13.62 -14.72 0.91
CA GLY A 14 -14.50 -14.97 2.05
C GLY A 14 -15.96 -14.55 1.87
N GLY A 15 -16.42 -14.35 0.63
CA GLY A 15 -17.81 -13.94 0.32
C GLY A 15 -18.16 -12.49 0.64
N THR A 16 -17.18 -11.66 1.04
CA THR A 16 -17.36 -10.23 1.32
C THR A 16 -16.44 -9.38 0.47
N MET A 17 -16.80 -8.10 0.29
CA MET A 17 -16.00 -7.15 -0.46
C MET A 17 -14.62 -6.99 0.20
N THR A 18 -13.56 -7.14 -0.60
CA THR A 18 -12.18 -6.96 -0.14
C THR A 18 -11.64 -5.63 -0.62
N HIS A 19 -11.05 -4.87 0.30
CA HIS A 19 -10.38 -3.61 0.01
C HIS A 19 -8.87 -3.81 0.12
N ASN A 20 -8.17 -3.69 -1.00
CA ASN A 20 -6.72 -3.71 -1.00
C ASN A 20 -6.18 -2.34 -0.57
N TRP A 21 -5.12 -2.35 0.23
CA TRP A 21 -4.42 -1.14 0.64
C TRP A 21 -2.96 -1.22 0.20
N TYR A 22 -2.42 -0.10 -0.27
CA TYR A 22 -1.04 0.04 -0.74
C TYR A 22 -0.32 1.10 0.06
N ALA A 23 0.98 0.88 0.28
CA ALA A 23 1.87 1.86 0.86
C ALA A 23 3.20 1.82 0.11
N ALA A 24 3.81 2.99 -0.06
CA ALA A 24 5.14 3.12 -0.60
C ALA A 24 6.05 3.77 0.45
N MET A 25 7.33 3.41 0.43
CA MET A 25 8.32 4.00 1.34
C MET A 25 8.66 5.45 1.01
N ALA A 26 8.58 5.82 -0.26
CA ALA A 26 8.87 7.16 -0.74
C ALA A 26 7.60 7.80 -1.31
N ALA A 27 7.56 9.14 -1.29
CA ALA A 27 6.53 9.88 -1.98
C ALA A 27 6.77 9.82 -3.50
N GLY A 28 5.69 9.76 -4.27
CA GLY A 28 5.75 9.66 -5.72
C GLY A 28 4.50 9.02 -6.32
N ASP A 29 4.48 8.95 -7.65
CA ASP A 29 3.44 8.26 -8.40
C ASP A 29 3.84 6.80 -8.62
N TYR A 30 2.87 5.91 -8.44
CA TYR A 30 3.04 4.47 -8.53
C TYR A 30 1.88 3.85 -9.31
N ASP A 31 2.19 2.76 -10.01
CA ASP A 31 1.22 1.83 -10.54
C ASP A 31 1.43 0.43 -9.95
N THR A 32 0.36 -0.34 -9.90
CA THR A 32 0.40 -1.76 -9.53
C THR A 32 -0.64 -2.50 -10.35
N THR A 33 -0.21 -3.60 -10.99
CA THR A 33 -1.07 -4.40 -11.85
C THR A 33 -1.28 -5.78 -11.24
N TYR A 34 -2.54 -6.18 -11.17
CA TYR A 34 -2.98 -7.48 -10.72
C TYR A 34 -3.52 -8.26 -11.91
N GLU A 35 -3.13 -9.52 -12.00
CA GLU A 35 -3.94 -10.50 -12.70
C GLU A 35 -4.87 -11.16 -11.67
N VAL A 36 -6.17 -11.13 -11.97
CA VAL A 36 -7.23 -11.70 -11.15
C VAL A 36 -7.86 -12.84 -11.94
N TYR A 37 -7.90 -14.02 -11.35
CA TYR A 37 -8.54 -15.19 -11.93
C TYR A 37 -9.28 -15.98 -10.86
N VAL A 38 -10.25 -16.79 -11.30
CA VAL A 38 -10.91 -17.77 -10.44
C VAL A 38 -10.04 -19.03 -10.47
N GLY A 39 -9.52 -19.45 -9.32
CA GLY A 39 -8.58 -20.58 -9.22
C GLY A 39 -9.04 -21.67 -8.26
N ASP A 40 -8.50 -22.86 -8.43
CA ASP A 40 -8.71 -24.00 -7.53
C ASP A 40 -8.06 -23.73 -6.17
N ALA A 41 -8.81 -23.94 -5.09
CA ALA A 41 -8.37 -23.57 -3.75
C ALA A 41 -7.20 -24.41 -3.22
N ALA A 42 -7.01 -25.63 -3.73
CA ALA A 42 -5.95 -26.53 -3.28
C ALA A 42 -4.64 -26.36 -4.08
N THR A 43 -4.74 -26.10 -5.38
CA THR A 43 -3.62 -26.06 -6.32
C THR A 43 -3.24 -24.66 -6.78
N GLY A 44 -4.15 -23.68 -6.63
CA GLY A 44 -3.97 -22.31 -7.12
C GLY A 44 -4.05 -22.18 -8.65
N GLN A 45 -4.35 -23.25 -9.39
CA GLN A 45 -4.45 -23.20 -10.85
C GLN A 45 -5.73 -22.49 -11.29
N PRO A 46 -5.72 -21.74 -12.41
CA PRO A 46 -6.94 -21.19 -13.00
C PRO A 46 -7.98 -22.27 -13.28
N LEU A 47 -9.25 -21.96 -13.01
CA LEU A 47 -10.38 -22.86 -13.27
C LEU A 47 -10.87 -22.72 -14.72
N ASP A 48 -11.06 -23.85 -15.38
CA ASP A 48 -11.63 -23.91 -16.73
C ASP A 48 -13.01 -23.26 -16.78
N GLY A 49 -13.26 -22.53 -17.88
CA GLY A 49 -14.51 -21.79 -18.10
C GLY A 49 -14.55 -20.39 -17.49
N TYR A 50 -13.54 -20.02 -16.70
CA TYR A 50 -13.31 -18.64 -16.25
C TYR A 50 -12.12 -18.04 -17.00
N THR A 51 -12.16 -16.73 -17.21
CA THR A 51 -11.06 -16.00 -17.84
C THR A 51 -10.41 -15.10 -16.80
N ALA A 52 -9.08 -15.04 -16.83
CA ALA A 52 -8.34 -14.06 -16.06
C ALA A 52 -8.64 -12.65 -16.60
N ASP A 53 -8.55 -11.67 -15.73
CA ASP A 53 -8.59 -10.25 -16.09
C ASP A 53 -7.46 -9.50 -15.38
N GLN A 54 -7.11 -8.32 -15.89
CA GLN A 54 -6.09 -7.48 -15.29
C GLN A 54 -6.67 -6.16 -14.80
N VAL A 55 -6.27 -5.77 -13.60
CA VAL A 55 -6.60 -4.46 -13.02
C VAL A 55 -5.34 -3.73 -12.64
N THR A 56 -5.17 -2.54 -13.19
CA THR A 56 -4.09 -1.61 -12.83
C THR A 56 -4.65 -0.54 -11.92
N LEU A 57 -4.00 -0.36 -10.76
CA LEU A 57 -4.27 0.73 -9.84
C LEU A 57 -3.16 1.77 -9.95
N LEU A 58 -3.56 3.03 -10.05
CA LEU A 58 -2.68 4.19 -10.09
C LEU A 58 -2.86 4.96 -8.79
N PHE A 59 -1.76 5.27 -8.09
CA PHE A 59 -1.83 6.02 -6.83
C PHE A 59 -0.62 6.92 -6.62
N THR A 60 -0.85 8.04 -5.96
CA THR A 60 0.22 8.94 -5.51
C THR A 60 0.45 8.74 -4.02
N ALA A 61 1.64 8.28 -3.65
CA ALA A 61 2.07 8.23 -2.27
C ALA A 61 2.48 9.63 -1.80
N ILE A 62 1.80 10.13 -0.76
CA ILE A 62 2.10 11.42 -0.14
C ILE A 62 2.69 11.22 1.27
N PRO A 63 3.57 12.13 1.74
CA PRO A 63 4.11 12.05 3.09
C PRO A 63 3.00 12.03 4.15
N ALA A 64 3.18 11.21 5.18
CA ALA A 64 2.23 11.18 6.29
C ALA A 64 2.11 12.57 6.96
N PRO A 65 0.90 13.03 7.34
CA PRO A 65 0.71 14.34 7.96
C PRO A 65 1.56 14.55 9.22
N GLY A 66 1.80 13.49 9.99
CA GLY A 66 2.60 13.53 11.21
C GLY A 66 4.08 13.88 10.99
N THR A 67 4.68 13.48 9.87
CA THR A 67 6.08 13.76 9.56
C THR A 67 6.32 15.26 9.36
N LEU A 68 5.36 15.95 8.74
CA LEU A 68 5.39 17.41 8.58
C LEU A 68 5.18 18.12 9.92
N ALA A 69 4.27 17.63 10.77
CA ALA A 69 4.03 18.20 12.09
C ALA A 69 5.28 18.12 12.98
N VAL A 70 6.00 17.00 12.96
CA VAL A 70 7.27 16.83 13.70
C VAL A 70 8.34 17.79 13.20
N LEU A 71 8.50 17.96 11.87
CA LEU A 71 9.43 18.92 11.28
C LEU A 71 9.07 20.38 11.66
N GLY A 72 7.79 20.73 11.64
CA GLY A 72 7.29 22.04 12.04
C GLY A 72 7.55 22.35 13.52
N LEU A 73 7.25 21.40 14.41
CA LEU A 73 7.50 21.56 15.84
C LEU A 73 9.00 21.61 16.17
N GLY A 74 9.81 20.76 15.51
CA GLY A 74 11.26 20.74 15.67
C GLY A 74 11.92 22.06 15.22
N SER A 75 11.49 22.62 14.09
CA SER A 75 11.99 23.91 13.60
C SER A 75 11.62 25.08 14.51
N ILE A 76 10.40 25.10 15.07
CA ILE A 76 9.99 26.09 16.08
C ILE A 76 10.83 25.95 17.36
N GLY A 77 11.08 24.72 17.81
CA GLY A 77 11.94 24.45 18.97
C GLY A 77 13.37 24.94 18.79
N LEU A 78 13.97 24.67 17.63
CA LEU A 78 15.31 25.16 17.25
C LEU A 78 15.35 26.70 17.18
N LEU A 79 14.34 27.33 16.59
CA LEU A 79 14.23 28.79 16.53
C LEU A 79 14.08 29.44 17.91
N ARG A 80 13.32 28.83 18.83
CA ARG A 80 13.20 29.29 20.22
C ARG A 80 14.53 29.16 20.98
N ARG A 81 15.25 28.06 20.80
CA ARG A 81 16.53 27.81 21.47
C ARG A 81 17.62 28.82 21.05
N ARG A 82 17.59 29.29 19.80
CA ARG A 82 18.50 30.33 19.29
C ARG A 82 18.20 31.74 19.84
N ARG A 83 17.01 31.99 20.38
CA ARG A 83 16.59 33.31 20.91
C ARG A 83 16.72 33.45 22.42
N GLY A 84 16.90 32.33 23.14
CA GLY A 84 17.06 32.30 24.60
C GLY A 84 18.50 32.15 25.09
N GLY A 85 19.49 32.17 24.18
CA GLY A 85 20.91 32.13 24.52
C GLY A 85 21.56 33.50 24.35
N CYS A 86 21.30 34.41 25.29
CA CYS A 86 22.10 35.59 25.60
C CYS A 86 22.23 35.68 27.12
#